data_AF-A0A521UPI7-F1
#
_entry.id   AF-A0A521UPI7-F1
#
_cell.length_a   1.000
_cell.length_b   1.000
_cell.length_c   1.000
_cell.angle_alpha   90.00
_cell.angle_beta   90.00
_cell.angle_gamma   90.00
#
_symmetry.space_group_name_H-M   'P 1'
#
loop_
_entity.id
_entity.type
_entity.pdbx_description
1 polymer ?
#
loop_
_entity_poly.entity_id
_entity_poly.type
_entity_poly.pdbx_seq_one_letter_code
_entity_poly.pdbx_strand_id
1 'polypeptide(L)'
;MALTLTEAAKLANDVVLQGVIETVAKESDVLNYLPFIDVLGNGLTYNRENGSPMAGWYDVGDTWVEQTPTFTQATAALKIVGGDADVDNYIRMTRGNVQDIEAAVLQLKARAVKDEFEDKFINGDSSTNAKQFDGLAKLVMAGQTVSAGDNGATLTLAMVDQLIDTVRPGKPDLLLMSKRSRRKIKQLRATQGNYLETAEQFGRMVTFYDGIPIAVTDWQSDTETKGGSGAVCSSIWAVRFGEGFCAGLTNGGITLERIGILETKDATRTRIKWYCGLALFSTLALAKLEGVKD
;
A
#
# COMPACT_ATOMS: atom_id res chain seq x y z
N MET A 1 -31.14 42.06 -40.55
CA MET A 1 -31.17 42.19 -39.08
C MET A 1 -30.32 41.05 -38.54
N ALA A 2 -29.12 41.35 -38.05
CA ALA A 2 -28.14 40.34 -37.69
C ALA A 2 -28.40 39.85 -36.27
N LEU A 3 -28.41 38.52 -36.07
CA LEU A 3 -28.52 37.90 -34.76
C LEU A 3 -27.42 38.46 -33.85
N THR A 4 -27.79 39.03 -32.69
CA THR A 4 -26.79 39.63 -31.80
C THR A 4 -25.91 38.53 -31.21
N LEU A 5 -24.63 38.83 -30.95
CA LEU A 5 -23.67 37.84 -30.42
C LEU A 5 -24.16 37.26 -29.08
N THR A 6 -24.93 38.03 -28.31
CA THR A 6 -25.57 37.64 -27.05
C THR A 6 -26.78 36.71 -27.24
N GLU A 7 -27.46 36.77 -28.39
CA GLU A 7 -28.54 35.84 -28.76
C GLU A 7 -27.99 34.57 -29.41
N ALA A 8 -26.91 34.68 -30.19
CA ALA A 8 -26.19 33.52 -30.75
C ALA A 8 -25.58 32.64 -29.64
N ALA A 9 -25.06 33.24 -28.57
CA ALA A 9 -24.51 32.54 -27.41
C ALA A 9 -25.54 31.72 -26.62
N LYS A 10 -26.85 32.00 -26.75
CA LYS A 10 -27.92 31.21 -26.11
C LYS A 10 -28.26 29.92 -26.86
N LEU A 11 -27.88 29.85 -28.14
CA LEU A 11 -28.03 28.67 -29.00
C LEU A 11 -26.71 27.88 -29.13
N ALA A 12 -25.59 28.47 -28.75
CA ALA A 12 -24.31 27.77 -28.64
C ALA A 12 -24.32 26.95 -27.35
N ASN A 13 -24.49 25.64 -27.48
CA ASN A 13 -24.08 24.74 -26.40
C ASN A 13 -22.57 24.88 -26.27
N ASP A 14 -22.10 25.41 -25.14
CA ASP A 14 -20.70 25.29 -24.75
C ASP A 14 -20.28 23.84 -24.96
N VAL A 15 -19.10 23.62 -25.53
CA VAL A 15 -18.53 22.29 -25.68
C VAL A 15 -18.20 21.80 -24.28
N VAL A 16 -19.21 21.28 -23.57
CA VAL A 16 -19.04 20.66 -22.26
C VAL A 16 -18.20 19.42 -22.52
N LEU A 17 -16.95 19.45 -22.07
CA LEU A 17 -16.08 18.30 -22.13
C LEU A 17 -16.78 17.17 -21.35
N GLN A 18 -17.26 16.17 -22.07
CA GLN A 18 -17.79 14.95 -21.48
C GLN A 18 -16.62 14.16 -20.92
N GLY A 19 -16.31 14.37 -19.64
CA GLY A 19 -15.35 13.58 -18.90
C GLY A 19 -15.26 14.03 -17.45
N VAL A 20 -15.04 13.09 -16.53
CA VAL A 20 -14.49 13.44 -15.23
C VAL A 20 -13.03 13.78 -15.48
N ILE A 21 -12.62 15.03 -15.30
CA ILE A 21 -11.20 15.41 -15.38
C ILE A 21 -10.50 14.77 -14.18
N GLU A 22 -9.83 13.65 -14.41
CA GLU A 22 -9.08 12.92 -13.40
C GLU A 22 -7.83 13.71 -13.01
N THR A 23 -7.95 14.54 -11.97
CA THR A 23 -6.84 15.35 -11.47
C THR A 23 -5.87 14.57 -10.56
N VAL A 24 -6.24 13.35 -10.14
CA VAL A 24 -5.45 12.49 -9.24
C VAL A 24 -5.40 11.04 -9.72
N ALA A 25 -5.10 10.81 -11.00
CA ALA A 25 -4.83 9.47 -11.53
C ALA A 25 -3.47 8.96 -11.04
N LYS A 26 -3.43 8.38 -9.83
CA LYS A 26 -2.32 7.54 -9.39
C LYS A 26 -2.77 6.10 -9.41
N GLU A 27 -2.21 5.33 -10.33
CA GLU A 27 -2.23 3.86 -10.24
C GLU A 27 -1.40 3.44 -9.02
N SER A 28 -1.86 2.41 -8.32
CA SER A 28 -1.23 1.93 -7.09
C SER A 28 -0.07 1.03 -7.42
N ASP A 29 1.15 1.47 -7.15
CA ASP A 29 2.32 0.59 -7.31
C ASP A 29 2.22 -0.59 -6.33
N VAL A 30 1.66 -0.38 -5.13
CA VAL A 30 1.50 -1.43 -4.11
C VAL A 30 0.63 -2.59 -4.61
N LEU A 31 -0.52 -2.29 -5.22
CA LEU A 31 -1.44 -3.32 -5.73
C LEU A 31 -0.89 -4.08 -6.94
N ASN A 32 0.06 -3.50 -7.67
CA ASN A 32 0.67 -4.15 -8.83
C ASN A 32 1.68 -5.23 -8.43
N TYR A 33 2.38 -5.06 -7.30
CA TYR A 33 3.41 -5.99 -6.84
C TYR A 33 2.94 -6.97 -5.77
N LEU A 34 1.82 -6.68 -5.09
CA LEU A 34 1.31 -7.52 -4.00
C LEU A 34 0.55 -8.76 -4.54
N PRO A 35 1.03 -9.99 -4.30
CA PRO A 35 0.26 -11.18 -4.60
C PRO A 35 -0.89 -11.33 -3.61
N PHE A 36 -2.06 -11.69 -4.12
CA PHE A 36 -3.24 -11.98 -3.30
C PHE A 36 -3.51 -13.48 -3.22
N ILE A 37 -3.73 -13.95 -2.00
CA ILE A 37 -4.17 -15.32 -1.71
C ILE A 37 -5.67 -15.29 -1.42
N ASP A 38 -6.43 -16.11 -2.14
CA ASP A 38 -7.85 -16.30 -1.88
C ASP A 38 -8.06 -17.16 -0.62
N VAL A 39 -8.78 -16.62 0.36
CA VAL A 39 -9.07 -17.32 1.62
C VAL A 39 -10.57 -17.53 1.78
N LEU A 40 -10.97 -18.80 1.86
CA LEU A 40 -12.33 -19.21 2.21
C LEU A 40 -12.46 -19.27 3.74
N GLY A 41 -12.76 -18.13 4.37
CA GLY A 41 -12.92 -18.02 5.83
C GLY A 41 -12.88 -16.58 6.35
N ASN A 42 -12.87 -16.40 7.67
CA ASN A 42 -12.74 -15.07 8.32
C ASN A 42 -11.28 -14.60 8.46
N GLY A 43 -10.31 -15.48 8.22
CA GLY A 43 -8.90 -15.17 8.33
C GLY A 43 -8.03 -16.38 8.08
N LEU A 44 -6.74 -16.13 7.89
CA LEU A 44 -5.71 -17.15 7.73
C LEU A 44 -4.92 -17.26 9.03
N THR A 45 -5.04 -18.41 9.69
CA THR A 45 -4.23 -18.74 10.87
C THR A 45 -3.05 -19.58 10.42
N TYR A 46 -1.84 -19.14 10.74
CA TYR A 46 -0.62 -19.84 10.40
C TYR A 46 0.32 -19.89 11.59
N ASN A 47 1.09 -20.97 11.67
CA ASN A 47 2.09 -21.16 12.71
C ASN A 47 3.44 -20.69 12.16
N ARG A 48 4.07 -19.77 12.87
CA ARG A 48 5.44 -19.31 12.61
C ARG A 48 6.40 -20.04 13.53
N GLU A 49 7.55 -20.44 13.00
CA GLU A 49 8.67 -20.93 13.81
C GLU A 49 9.35 -19.75 14.51
N ASN A 50 9.50 -19.82 15.84
CA ASN A 50 10.14 -18.75 16.63
C ASN A 50 11.66 -18.94 16.74
N GLY A 51 12.15 -20.18 16.60
CA GLY A 51 13.57 -20.49 16.69
C GLY A 51 13.87 -21.90 16.20
N SER A 52 14.91 -22.00 15.35
CA SER A 52 15.39 -23.27 14.84
C SER A 52 16.25 -23.98 15.90
N PRO A 53 16.06 -25.30 16.11
CA PRO A 53 16.86 -26.04 17.07
C PRO A 53 18.34 -26.01 16.67
N MET A 54 19.23 -25.77 17.63
CA MET A 54 20.67 -25.76 17.38
C MET A 54 21.19 -27.20 17.25
N ALA A 55 22.03 -27.45 16.23
CA ALA A 55 22.78 -28.68 16.12
C ALA A 55 24.12 -28.56 16.87
N GLY A 56 24.38 -29.48 17.79
CA GLY A 56 25.64 -29.58 18.52
C GLY A 56 26.57 -30.62 17.90
N TRP A 57 27.88 -30.39 18.01
CA TRP A 57 28.90 -31.40 17.77
C TRP A 57 29.18 -32.11 19.09
N TYR A 58 29.23 -33.44 19.09
CA TYR A 58 29.40 -34.25 20.30
C TYR A 58 30.57 -35.22 20.14
N ASP A 59 31.36 -35.40 21.20
CA ASP A 59 32.41 -36.41 21.26
C ASP A 59 31.88 -37.77 21.76
N VAL A 60 32.70 -38.82 21.62
CA VAL A 60 32.32 -40.16 22.06
C VAL A 60 32.21 -40.21 23.59
N GLY A 61 30.98 -40.32 24.09
CA GLY A 61 30.65 -40.38 25.53
C GLY A 61 29.86 -39.18 26.05
N ASP A 62 29.61 -38.17 25.21
CA ASP A 62 28.83 -36.99 25.62
C ASP A 62 27.33 -37.28 25.80
N THR A 63 26.71 -36.49 26.67
CA THR A 63 25.27 -36.50 26.88
C THR A 63 24.61 -35.56 25.89
N TRP A 64 23.69 -36.11 25.10
CA TRP A 64 22.96 -35.37 24.07
C TRP A 64 21.95 -34.42 24.72
N VAL A 65 22.04 -33.13 24.40
CA VAL A 65 21.06 -32.13 24.85
C VAL A 65 20.02 -31.95 23.74
N GLU A 66 18.81 -32.43 23.98
CA GLU A 66 17.67 -32.19 23.09
C GLU A 66 17.09 -30.79 23.31
N GLN A 67 16.77 -30.08 22.23
CA GLN A 67 16.02 -28.83 22.27
C GLN A 67 14.73 -28.95 21.48
N THR A 68 13.62 -28.49 22.06
CA THR A 68 12.30 -28.51 21.43
C THR A 68 12.05 -27.21 20.66
N PRO A 69 11.62 -27.27 19.38
CA PRO A 69 11.25 -26.08 18.63
C PRO A 69 10.01 -25.41 19.21
N THR A 70 9.94 -24.08 19.13
CA THR A 70 8.78 -23.30 19.58
C THR A 70 8.08 -22.65 18.39
N PHE A 71 6.74 -22.64 18.42
CA PHE A 71 5.91 -22.07 17.36
C PHE A 71 4.99 -20.99 17.93
N THR A 72 4.80 -19.91 17.18
CA THR A 72 3.81 -18.87 17.48
C THR A 72 2.69 -18.91 16.46
N GLN A 73 1.45 -18.95 16.93
CA GLN A 73 0.29 -18.89 16.05
C GLN A 73 -0.06 -17.41 15.78
N ALA A 74 0.00 -17.01 14.51
CA ALA A 74 -0.40 -15.70 14.04
C ALA A 74 -1.69 -15.83 13.21
N THR A 75 -2.64 -14.92 13.42
CA THR A 75 -3.90 -14.90 12.66
C THR A 75 -3.99 -13.59 11.90
N ALA A 76 -4.03 -13.67 10.58
CA ALA A 76 -4.33 -12.54 9.71
C ALA A 76 -5.83 -12.56 9.38
N ALA A 77 -6.58 -11.63 9.96
CA ALA A 77 -8.03 -11.54 9.76
C ALA A 77 -8.37 -10.77 8.47
N LEU A 78 -9.41 -11.22 7.77
CA LEU A 78 -10.00 -10.47 6.67
C LEU A 78 -10.87 -9.34 7.23
N LYS A 79 -10.75 -8.16 6.65
CA LYS A 79 -11.53 -6.97 7.00
C LYS A 79 -12.29 -6.46 5.79
N ILE A 80 -13.37 -5.73 6.05
CA ILE A 80 -14.27 -5.22 5.01
C ILE A 80 -13.93 -3.76 4.76
N VAL A 81 -13.53 -3.44 3.54
CA VAL A 81 -13.47 -2.07 3.03
C VAL A 81 -14.53 -1.92 1.95
N GLY A 82 -15.28 -0.83 1.99
CA GLY A 82 -16.39 -0.65 1.07
C GLY A 82 -17.14 0.64 1.32
N GLY A 83 -17.98 1.00 0.36
CA GLY A 83 -18.76 2.21 0.41
C GLY A 83 -20.02 2.09 -0.44
N ASP A 84 -21.04 2.84 -0.02
CA ASP A 84 -22.28 2.98 -0.78
C ASP A 84 -22.14 4.15 -1.76
N ALA A 85 -22.49 3.89 -3.01
CA ALA A 85 -22.65 4.87 -4.08
C ALA A 85 -24.16 5.07 -4.28
N ASP A 86 -24.68 6.18 -3.76
CA ASP A 86 -26.09 6.54 -3.90
C ASP A 86 -26.24 7.57 -5.02
N VAL A 87 -27.11 7.29 -5.98
CA VAL A 87 -27.44 8.20 -7.09
C VAL A 87 -28.94 8.47 -7.09
N ASP A 88 -29.30 9.74 -7.01
CA ASP A 88 -30.69 10.19 -7.07
C ASP A 88 -31.31 9.91 -8.46
N ASN A 89 -32.50 9.32 -8.48
CA ASN A 89 -33.19 8.94 -9.72
C ASN A 89 -33.62 10.17 -10.55
N TYR A 90 -33.92 11.31 -9.91
CA TYR A 90 -34.22 12.57 -10.61
C TYR A 90 -33.00 13.08 -11.36
N ILE A 91 -31.82 13.05 -10.74
CA ILE A 91 -30.56 13.49 -11.34
C ILE A 91 -30.18 12.56 -12.50
N ARG A 92 -30.38 11.25 -12.33
CA ARG A 92 -30.15 10.26 -13.40
C ARG A 92 -31.02 10.55 -14.62
N MET A 93 -32.30 10.89 -14.44
CA MET A 93 -33.21 11.18 -15.56
C MET A 93 -33.01 12.56 -16.19
N THR A 94 -32.73 13.60 -15.40
CA THR A 94 -32.59 14.98 -15.93
C THR A 94 -31.23 15.29 -16.52
N ARG A 95 -30.17 14.58 -16.11
CA ARG A 95 -28.78 14.87 -16.53
C ARG A 95 -28.06 13.69 -17.19
N GLY A 96 -28.72 12.56 -17.41
CA GLY A 96 -28.15 11.39 -18.09
C GLY A 96 -27.86 11.57 -19.59
N ASN A 97 -28.29 12.67 -20.21
CA ASN A 97 -28.09 12.92 -21.65
C ASN A 97 -26.63 13.31 -21.99
N VAL A 98 -25.84 13.76 -21.01
CA VAL A 98 -24.48 14.26 -21.25
C VAL A 98 -23.41 13.30 -20.74
N GLN A 99 -23.64 12.60 -19.62
CA GLN A 99 -22.74 11.58 -19.07
C GLN A 99 -23.51 10.56 -18.24
N ASP A 100 -22.95 9.35 -18.13
CA ASP A 100 -23.40 8.37 -17.13
C ASP A 100 -22.89 8.75 -15.74
N ILE A 101 -23.77 9.38 -14.96
CA ILE A 101 -23.49 9.84 -13.60
C ILE A 101 -23.29 8.65 -12.65
N GLU A 102 -23.96 7.52 -12.90
CA GLU A 102 -23.84 6.31 -12.08
C GLU A 102 -22.44 5.71 -12.23
N ALA A 103 -21.96 5.58 -13.47
CA ALA A 103 -20.61 5.10 -13.76
C ALA A 103 -19.53 6.04 -13.16
N ALA A 104 -19.71 7.36 -13.27
CA ALA A 104 -18.76 8.34 -12.74
C ALA A 104 -18.65 8.27 -11.19
N VAL A 105 -19.78 8.22 -10.49
CA VAL A 105 -19.78 8.10 -9.02
C VAL A 105 -19.19 6.76 -8.59
N LEU A 106 -19.49 5.68 -9.33
CA LEU A 106 -18.94 4.37 -9.04
C LEU A 106 -17.41 4.33 -9.18
N GLN A 107 -16.88 4.94 -10.24
CA GLN A 107 -15.44 5.02 -10.47
C GLN A 107 -14.73 5.81 -9.36
N LEU A 108 -15.32 6.93 -8.92
CA LEU A 108 -14.80 7.72 -7.79
C LEU A 108 -14.81 6.92 -6.48
N LYS A 109 -15.84 6.10 -6.25
CA LYS A 109 -15.90 5.25 -5.06
C LYS A 109 -14.93 4.09 -5.11
N ALA A 110 -14.75 3.44 -6.26
CA ALA A 110 -13.75 2.40 -6.45
C ALA A 110 -12.33 2.95 -6.19
N ARG A 111 -12.07 4.19 -6.61
CA ARG A 111 -10.81 4.90 -6.31
C ARG A 111 -10.62 5.14 -4.81
N ALA A 112 -11.65 5.63 -4.12
CA ALA A 112 -11.58 5.85 -2.67
C ALA A 112 -11.30 4.55 -1.89
N VAL A 113 -11.88 3.42 -2.32
CA VAL A 113 -11.61 2.10 -1.70
C VAL A 113 -10.15 1.68 -1.89
N LYS A 114 -9.60 1.92 -3.08
CA LYS A 114 -8.20 1.64 -3.39
C LYS A 114 -7.24 2.53 -2.56
N ASP A 115 -7.52 3.83 -2.49
CA ASP A 115 -6.70 4.79 -1.73
C ASP A 115 -6.71 4.46 -0.23
N GLU A 116 -7.87 4.09 0.32
CA GLU A 116 -7.99 3.65 1.72
C GLU A 116 -7.19 2.35 1.97
N PHE A 117 -7.19 1.42 1.02
CA PHE A 117 -6.37 0.21 1.15
C PHE A 117 -4.87 0.52 1.18
N GLU A 118 -4.37 1.42 0.34
CA GLU A 118 -2.96 1.82 0.38
C GLU A 118 -2.56 2.48 1.69
N ASP A 119 -3.40 3.36 2.23
CA ASP A 119 -3.15 3.97 3.54
C ASP A 119 -3.09 2.91 4.64
N LYS A 120 -4.06 1.98 4.68
CA LYS A 120 -4.07 0.91 5.70
C LYS A 120 -3.02 -0.16 5.46
N PHE A 121 -2.56 -0.35 4.23
CA PHE A 121 -1.43 -1.21 3.95
C PHE A 121 -0.16 -0.72 4.67
N ILE A 122 0.09 0.58 4.72
CA ILE A 122 1.26 1.15 5.40
C ILE A 122 0.97 1.36 6.89
N ASN A 123 -0.08 2.11 7.20
CA ASN A 123 -0.36 2.68 8.52
C ASN A 123 -1.44 1.92 9.32
N GLY A 124 -1.96 0.81 8.81
CA GLY A 124 -3.04 0.06 9.46
C GLY A 124 -2.66 -0.43 10.86
N ASP A 125 -3.57 -0.22 11.81
CA ASP A 125 -3.42 -0.67 13.19
C ASP A 125 -4.75 -1.15 13.76
N SER A 126 -4.87 -2.47 13.93
CA SER A 126 -6.08 -3.09 14.49
C SER A 126 -6.28 -2.79 15.98
N SER A 127 -5.23 -2.39 16.69
CA SER A 127 -5.33 -2.01 18.11
C SER A 127 -5.94 -0.63 18.31
N THR A 128 -5.67 0.29 17.40
CA THR A 128 -6.31 1.62 17.36
C THR A 128 -7.71 1.53 16.75
N ASN A 129 -7.89 0.73 15.69
CA ASN A 129 -9.20 0.52 15.07
C ASN A 129 -9.40 -0.95 14.67
N ALA A 130 -10.18 -1.67 15.46
CA ALA A 130 -10.49 -3.10 15.24
C ALA A 130 -11.17 -3.42 13.90
N LYS A 131 -11.65 -2.41 13.16
CA LYS A 131 -12.22 -2.57 11.81
C LYS A 131 -11.15 -2.62 10.71
N GLN A 132 -9.93 -2.17 10.99
CA GLN A 132 -8.82 -2.16 10.06
C GLN A 132 -7.95 -3.41 10.26
N PHE A 133 -7.15 -3.75 9.25
CA PHE A 133 -6.13 -4.79 9.35
C PHE A 133 -4.80 -4.17 9.78
N ASP A 134 -3.88 -5.00 10.27
CA ASP A 134 -2.54 -4.56 10.64
C ASP A 134 -1.70 -4.33 9.38
N GLY A 135 -1.18 -3.10 9.23
CA GLY A 135 -0.32 -2.69 8.13
C GLY A 135 1.16 -2.94 8.41
N LEU A 136 2.02 -2.57 7.45
CA LEU A 136 3.48 -2.76 7.55
C LEU A 136 4.07 -2.14 8.82
N ALA A 137 3.57 -0.98 9.25
CA ALA A 137 4.06 -0.32 10.45
C ALA A 137 3.84 -1.09 11.74
N LYS A 138 2.80 -1.92 11.81
CA LYS A 138 2.52 -2.78 12.95
C LYS A 138 3.16 -4.16 12.82
N LEU A 139 3.28 -4.67 11.60
CA LEU A 139 3.79 -6.00 11.30
C LEU A 139 5.32 -6.10 11.39
N VAL A 140 6.04 -4.99 11.28
CA VAL A 140 7.51 -4.98 11.41
C VAL A 140 7.94 -5.36 12.84
N MET A 141 8.85 -6.32 12.93
CA MET A 141 9.44 -6.72 14.21
C MET A 141 10.56 -5.76 14.60
N ALA A 142 10.76 -5.50 15.90
CA ALA A 142 11.81 -4.59 16.38
C ALA A 142 13.23 -4.94 15.87
N GLY A 143 13.54 -6.22 15.69
CA GLY A 143 14.84 -6.67 15.14
C GLY A 143 15.02 -6.43 13.63
N GLN A 144 13.97 -6.00 12.93
CA GLN A 144 13.96 -5.66 11.51
C GLN A 144 13.81 -4.16 11.27
N THR A 145 13.96 -3.36 12.34
CA THR A 145 13.94 -1.91 12.29
C THR A 145 15.38 -1.40 12.35
N VAL A 146 15.84 -0.82 11.24
CA VAL A 146 17.13 -0.12 11.16
C VAL A 146 16.91 1.33 11.57
N SER A 147 17.64 1.77 12.58
CA SER A 147 17.64 3.15 13.02
C SER A 147 18.64 3.96 12.19
N ALA A 148 18.20 5.01 11.49
CA ALA A 148 19.12 5.98 10.87
C ALA A 148 19.99 6.76 11.90
N GLY A 149 19.62 6.71 13.19
CA GLY A 149 20.22 7.47 14.28
C GLY A 149 19.17 7.89 15.32
N ASP A 150 19.61 8.15 16.55
CA ASP A 150 18.73 8.36 17.72
C ASP A 150 17.80 9.57 17.60
N ASN A 151 18.24 10.61 16.88
CA ASN A 151 17.47 11.82 16.62
C ASN A 151 17.15 12.00 15.14
N GLY A 152 17.20 10.92 14.34
CA GLY A 152 17.10 10.95 12.88
C GLY A 152 18.31 11.56 12.18
N ALA A 153 18.69 11.01 11.04
CA ALA A 153 19.89 11.38 10.29
C ALA A 153 19.60 11.56 8.80
N THR A 154 20.48 12.31 8.13
CA THR A 154 20.42 12.46 6.67
C THR A 154 20.60 11.11 5.99
N LEU A 155 19.78 10.83 4.97
CA LEU A 155 19.87 9.58 4.22
C LEU A 155 21.26 9.40 3.60
N THR A 156 21.84 8.22 3.78
CA THR A 156 23.07 7.79 3.10
C THR A 156 22.80 6.51 2.33
N LEU A 157 23.60 6.22 1.29
CA LEU A 157 23.45 4.96 0.53
C LEU A 157 23.69 3.74 1.41
N ALA A 158 24.67 3.81 2.30
CA ALA A 158 24.99 2.71 3.22
C ALA A 158 23.80 2.33 4.12
N MET A 159 22.93 3.28 4.49
CA MET A 159 21.70 2.98 5.25
C MET A 159 20.65 2.24 4.41
N VAL A 160 20.61 2.49 3.10
CA VAL A 160 19.72 1.77 2.17
C VAL A 160 20.26 0.37 1.91
N ASP A 161 21.57 0.22 1.75
CA ASP A 161 22.23 -1.09 1.63
C ASP A 161 22.02 -1.92 2.90
N GLN A 162 22.19 -1.31 4.09
CA GLN A 162 21.91 -1.96 5.37
C GLN A 162 20.45 -2.41 5.49
N LEU A 163 19.50 -1.60 5.02
CA LEU A 163 18.08 -1.97 4.99
C LEU A 163 17.83 -3.18 4.08
N ILE A 164 18.49 -3.25 2.94
CA ILE A 164 18.40 -4.39 2.02
C ILE A 164 18.97 -5.66 2.67
N ASP A 165 20.11 -5.54 3.36
CA ASP A 165 20.79 -6.65 4.03
C ASP A 165 20.02 -7.20 5.24
N THR A 166 19.15 -6.39 5.86
CA THR A 166 18.30 -6.86 6.96
C THR A 166 17.21 -7.83 6.51
N VAL A 167 16.78 -7.75 5.25
CA VAL A 167 15.78 -8.66 4.68
C VAL A 167 16.43 -10.01 4.39
N ARG A 168 15.89 -11.08 4.99
CA ARG A 168 16.38 -12.47 4.82
C ARG A 168 15.20 -13.36 4.45
N PRO A 169 15.34 -14.37 3.56
CA PRO A 169 16.56 -15.02 3.04
C PRO A 169 16.96 -14.60 1.61
N GLY A 170 16.78 -13.33 1.22
CA GLY A 170 17.17 -12.84 -0.12
C GLY A 170 16.86 -11.35 -0.29
N LYS A 171 17.13 -10.82 -1.49
CA LYS A 171 16.86 -9.41 -1.81
C LYS A 171 15.35 -9.09 -1.69
N PRO A 172 14.98 -7.87 -1.24
CA PRO A 172 13.59 -7.42 -1.24
C PRO A 172 13.08 -7.22 -2.67
N ASP A 173 11.78 -7.40 -2.88
CA ASP A 173 11.15 -7.26 -4.20
C ASP A 173 10.67 -5.82 -4.44
N LEU A 174 10.44 -5.05 -3.38
CA LEU A 174 9.96 -3.68 -3.47
C LEU A 174 10.52 -2.81 -2.35
N LEU A 175 11.00 -1.61 -2.73
CA LEU A 175 11.29 -0.53 -1.79
C LEU A 175 10.16 0.49 -1.83
N LEU A 176 9.48 0.71 -0.70
CA LEU A 176 8.42 1.70 -0.54
C LEU A 176 8.96 2.90 0.23
N MET A 177 8.87 4.08 -0.39
CA MET A 177 9.35 5.33 0.23
C MET A 177 8.55 6.54 -0.22
N SER A 178 8.71 7.66 0.48
CA SER A 178 8.09 8.92 0.12
C SER A 178 8.80 9.60 -1.06
N LYS A 179 8.11 10.54 -1.71
CA LYS A 179 8.68 11.35 -2.82
C LYS A 179 9.95 12.10 -2.42
N ARG A 180 10.07 12.48 -1.14
CA ARG A 180 11.24 13.15 -0.58
C ARG A 180 12.44 12.21 -0.58
N SER A 181 12.31 11.05 0.03
CA SER A 181 13.39 10.05 0.12
C SER A 181 13.87 9.60 -1.26
N ARG A 182 12.96 9.38 -2.22
CA ARG A 182 13.36 9.06 -3.61
C ARG A 182 14.21 10.16 -4.25
N ARG A 183 13.87 11.45 -4.05
CA ARG A 183 14.65 12.58 -4.59
C ARG A 183 16.07 12.61 -4.00
N LYS A 184 16.19 12.35 -2.70
CA LYS A 184 17.50 12.31 -2.03
C LYS A 184 18.36 11.15 -2.51
N ILE A 185 17.81 9.95 -2.69
CA ILE A 185 18.54 8.82 -3.28
C ILE A 185 19.04 9.16 -4.68
N LYS A 186 18.19 9.77 -5.52
CA LYS A 186 18.56 10.20 -6.87
C LYS A 186 19.71 11.23 -6.84
N GLN A 187 19.66 12.19 -5.91
CA GLN A 187 20.73 13.17 -5.73
C GLN A 187 22.04 12.52 -5.30
N LEU A 188 22.01 11.65 -4.29
CA LEU A 188 23.21 11.00 -3.76
C LEU A 188 23.91 10.11 -4.81
N ARG A 189 23.13 9.40 -5.63
CA ARG A 189 23.63 8.59 -6.74
C ARG A 189 24.22 9.44 -7.86
N ALA A 190 23.58 10.55 -8.21
CA ALA A 190 24.13 11.51 -9.18
C ALA A 190 25.47 12.12 -8.71
N THR A 191 25.65 12.39 -7.42
CA THR A 191 26.93 12.86 -6.85
C THR A 191 28.06 11.82 -6.96
N GLN A 192 27.72 10.52 -6.96
CA GLN A 192 28.69 9.43 -7.11
C GLN A 192 28.97 9.05 -8.59
N GLY A 193 28.38 9.77 -9.54
CA GLY A 193 28.56 9.49 -10.98
C GLY A 193 27.84 8.23 -11.48
N ASN A 194 26.95 7.64 -10.68
CA ASN A 194 26.21 6.44 -11.04
C ASN A 194 24.71 6.77 -11.13
N TYR A 195 24.14 6.74 -12.33
CA TYR A 195 22.73 7.04 -12.53
C TYR A 195 21.88 5.83 -12.14
N LEU A 196 20.74 6.07 -11.48
CA LEU A 196 19.78 5.01 -11.21
C LEU A 196 19.26 4.46 -12.53
N GLU A 197 19.21 3.13 -12.66
CA GLU A 197 18.65 2.47 -13.82
C GLU A 197 17.14 2.78 -13.86
N THR A 198 16.71 3.40 -14.96
CA THR A 198 15.29 3.63 -15.22
C THR A 198 14.87 2.68 -16.33
N ALA A 199 14.12 1.65 -15.98
CA ALA A 199 13.48 0.79 -16.96
C ALA A 199 12.01 1.19 -17.10
N GLU A 200 11.49 1.05 -18.31
CA GLU A 200 10.08 1.30 -18.58
C GLU A 200 9.30 0.04 -18.22
N GLN A 201 8.47 0.13 -17.17
CA GLN A 201 7.58 -0.94 -16.75
C GLN A 201 6.15 -0.40 -16.78
N PHE A 202 5.28 -1.04 -17.56
CA PHE A 202 3.88 -0.60 -17.78
C PHE A 202 3.74 0.85 -18.25
N GLY A 203 4.62 1.33 -19.13
CA GLY A 203 4.57 2.70 -19.68
C GLY A 203 5.02 3.79 -18.70
N ARG A 204 5.69 3.41 -17.61
CA ARG A 204 6.25 4.34 -16.61
C ARG A 204 7.73 4.06 -16.39
N MET A 205 8.50 5.13 -16.20
CA MET A 205 9.88 5.03 -15.75
C MET A 205 9.91 4.66 -14.27
N VAL A 206 10.12 3.38 -13.96
CA VAL A 206 10.38 2.92 -12.60
C VAL A 206 11.88 3.06 -12.35
N THR A 207 12.22 3.61 -11.19
CA THR A 207 13.62 3.78 -10.79
C THR A 207 14.03 2.55 -9.99
N PHE A 208 15.13 1.91 -10.39
CA PHE A 208 15.69 0.74 -9.72
C PHE A 208 16.88 1.13 -8.85
N TYR A 209 17.01 0.46 -7.70
CA TYR A 209 18.17 0.50 -6.83
C TYR A 209 18.72 -0.92 -6.67
N ASP A 210 19.92 -1.18 -7.18
CA ASP A 210 20.54 -2.52 -7.16
C ASP A 210 19.62 -3.63 -7.73
N GLY A 211 18.88 -3.31 -8.79
CA GLY A 211 17.90 -4.22 -9.42
C GLY A 211 16.54 -4.30 -8.71
N ILE A 212 16.32 -3.56 -7.63
CA ILE A 212 15.06 -3.55 -6.86
C ILE A 212 14.23 -2.32 -7.24
N PRO A 213 12.94 -2.47 -7.61
CA PRO A 213 12.09 -1.34 -7.97
C PRO A 213 11.78 -0.46 -6.74
N ILE A 214 11.84 0.86 -6.94
CA ILE A 214 11.38 1.85 -5.96
C ILE A 214 9.95 2.28 -6.30
N ALA A 215 9.01 1.92 -5.44
CA ALA A 215 7.64 2.43 -5.46
C ALA A 215 7.49 3.63 -4.53
N VAL A 216 6.69 4.60 -4.97
CA VAL A 216 6.47 5.83 -4.23
C VAL A 216 5.04 5.93 -3.78
N THR A 217 4.85 6.08 -2.48
CA THR A 217 3.54 6.21 -1.86
C THR A 217 3.39 7.60 -1.27
N ASP A 218 2.18 8.15 -1.38
CA ASP A 218 1.83 9.45 -0.78
C ASP A 218 1.24 9.32 0.63
N TRP A 219 0.90 8.10 1.04
CA TRP A 219 0.34 7.78 2.36
C TRP A 219 1.40 7.58 3.43
N GLN A 220 2.68 7.65 3.06
CA GLN A 220 3.76 7.61 4.03
C GLN A 220 3.93 8.98 4.69
N SER A 221 3.95 9.00 6.02
CA SER A 221 4.17 10.23 6.77
C SER A 221 5.61 10.73 6.59
N ASP A 222 5.72 11.99 6.17
CA ASP A 222 6.97 12.76 6.16
C ASP A 222 7.18 13.53 7.47
N THR A 223 6.30 13.34 8.46
CA THR A 223 6.28 14.07 9.74
C THR A 223 6.43 13.12 10.94
N GLU A 224 7.10 12.00 10.75
CA GLU A 224 7.41 11.10 11.85
C GLU A 224 8.41 11.79 12.82
N THR A 225 8.27 11.48 14.10
CA THR A 225 9.21 11.91 15.15
C THR A 225 10.06 10.72 15.54
N LYS A 226 11.37 10.96 15.72
CA LYS A 226 12.31 9.97 16.24
C LYS A 226 13.18 10.61 17.30
N GLY A 227 13.03 10.14 18.54
CA GLY A 227 13.65 10.78 19.69
C GLY A 227 13.29 12.26 19.76
N GLY A 228 14.30 13.13 19.81
CA GLY A 228 14.14 14.59 19.83
C GLY A 228 14.11 15.27 18.47
N SER A 229 13.95 14.53 17.36
CA SER A 229 14.12 15.06 15.99
C SER A 229 13.16 16.18 15.59
N GLY A 230 11.99 16.28 16.23
CA GLY A 230 10.82 16.98 15.68
C GLY A 230 10.18 16.22 14.51
N ALA A 231 9.03 16.69 14.04
CA ALA A 231 8.20 16.06 13.01
C ALA A 231 8.77 16.26 11.58
N VAL A 232 9.98 15.74 11.34
CA VAL A 232 10.77 15.92 10.11
C VAL A 232 11.34 14.60 9.57
N CYS A 233 10.99 13.47 10.18
CA CYS A 233 11.48 12.17 9.74
C CYS A 233 10.47 11.49 8.81
N SER A 234 11.02 10.69 7.91
CA SER A 234 10.28 9.72 7.09
C SER A 234 10.82 8.32 7.33
N SER A 235 10.03 7.32 6.97
CA SER A 235 10.41 5.92 6.98
C SER A 235 10.72 5.43 5.56
N ILE A 236 11.44 4.32 5.42
CA ILE A 236 11.57 3.57 4.16
C ILE A 236 11.30 2.10 4.49
N TRP A 237 10.50 1.43 3.66
CA TRP A 237 10.17 0.02 3.84
C TRP A 237 10.79 -0.81 2.75
N ALA A 238 11.38 -1.93 3.14
CA ALA A 238 11.82 -2.97 2.22
C ALA A 238 10.95 -4.20 2.45
N VAL A 239 10.27 -4.66 1.40
CA VAL A 239 9.31 -5.76 1.48
C VAL A 239 9.66 -6.81 0.43
N ARG A 240 9.61 -8.07 0.86
CA ARG A 240 9.62 -9.22 -0.03
C ARG A 240 8.21 -9.81 -0.14
N PHE A 241 7.75 -10.01 -1.35
CA PHE A 241 6.42 -10.53 -1.64
C PHE A 241 6.46 -12.03 -1.95
N GLY A 242 5.37 -12.73 -1.65
CA GLY A 242 5.20 -14.13 -2.02
C GLY A 242 4.45 -14.95 -0.97
N GLU A 243 4.02 -16.15 -1.38
CA GLU A 243 3.16 -17.07 -0.60
C GLU A 243 3.82 -17.68 0.66
N GLY A 244 5.02 -17.23 1.02
CA GLY A 244 5.70 -17.52 2.29
C GLY A 244 6.35 -16.30 2.95
N PHE A 245 6.08 -15.10 2.43
CA PHE A 245 6.68 -13.84 2.86
C PHE A 245 5.58 -12.84 3.23
N CYS A 246 5.46 -11.71 2.52
CA CYS A 246 4.32 -10.80 2.65
C CYS A 246 3.33 -11.09 1.51
N ALA A 247 2.05 -11.29 1.85
CA ALA A 247 0.99 -11.48 0.87
C ALA A 247 -0.30 -10.77 1.29
N GLY A 248 -1.03 -10.27 0.29
CA GLY A 248 -2.39 -9.82 0.46
C GLY A 248 -3.33 -11.01 0.63
N LEU A 249 -4.35 -10.84 1.45
CA LEU A 249 -5.44 -11.79 1.59
C LEU A 249 -6.67 -11.16 0.95
N THR A 250 -7.39 -11.93 0.13
CA THR A 250 -8.65 -11.49 -0.46
C THR A 250 -9.67 -12.61 -0.40
N ASN A 251 -10.95 -12.24 -0.46
CA ASN A 251 -12.03 -13.19 -0.65
C ASN A 251 -12.97 -12.64 -1.72
N GLY A 252 -12.81 -13.12 -2.95
CA GLY A 252 -13.67 -12.74 -4.08
C GLY A 252 -13.38 -11.38 -4.71
N GLY A 253 -12.26 -10.74 -4.37
CA GLY A 253 -11.83 -9.48 -4.97
C GLY A 253 -12.79 -8.30 -4.71
N ILE A 254 -12.69 -7.26 -5.53
CA ILE A 254 -13.60 -6.10 -5.45
C ILE A 254 -14.91 -6.49 -6.12
N THR A 255 -15.99 -6.49 -5.34
CA THR A 255 -17.33 -6.86 -5.80
C THR A 255 -18.24 -5.65 -5.84
N LEU A 256 -19.08 -5.61 -6.88
CA LEU A 256 -20.08 -4.60 -7.13
C LEU A 256 -21.46 -5.24 -6.96
N GLU A 257 -22.20 -4.78 -5.95
CA GLU A 257 -23.55 -5.25 -5.68
C GLU A 257 -24.55 -4.12 -5.87
N ARG A 258 -25.41 -4.24 -6.88
CA ARG A 258 -26.52 -3.29 -7.09
C ARG A 258 -27.68 -3.68 -6.17
N ILE A 259 -27.91 -2.87 -5.15
CA ILE A 259 -28.94 -3.12 -4.13
C ILE A 259 -30.33 -2.71 -4.65
N GLY A 260 -30.39 -1.69 -5.50
CA GLY A 260 -31.63 -1.18 -6.08
C GLY A 260 -32.11 0.12 -5.40
N ILE A 261 -33.42 0.35 -5.42
CA ILE A 261 -34.02 1.58 -4.88
C ILE A 261 -34.00 1.59 -3.35
N LEU A 262 -33.73 2.74 -2.74
CA LEU A 262 -33.89 2.90 -1.30
C LEU A 262 -35.35 3.17 -0.94
N GLU A 263 -35.81 2.59 0.17
CA GLU A 263 -37.14 2.88 0.73
C GLU A 263 -37.23 4.28 1.36
N THR A 264 -36.09 4.84 1.77
CA THR A 264 -36.02 6.12 2.49
C THR A 264 -35.86 7.34 1.58
N LYS A 265 -35.37 7.15 0.35
CA LYS A 265 -35.06 8.22 -0.61
C LYS A 265 -35.20 7.70 -2.04
N ASP A 266 -35.59 8.56 -2.98
CA ASP A 266 -35.68 8.22 -4.41
C ASP A 266 -34.29 8.15 -5.07
N ALA A 267 -33.47 7.21 -4.62
CA ALA A 267 -32.12 6.97 -5.09
C ALA A 267 -31.89 5.47 -5.35
N THR A 268 -31.00 5.18 -6.29
CA THR A 268 -30.48 3.83 -6.52
C THR A 268 -29.14 3.68 -5.80
N ARG A 269 -28.98 2.60 -5.02
CA ARG A 269 -27.72 2.25 -4.32
C ARG A 269 -26.96 1.15 -5.04
N THR A 270 -25.70 1.42 -5.29
CA THR A 270 -24.69 0.43 -5.66
C THR A 270 -23.65 0.36 -4.56
N ARG A 271 -23.40 -0.83 -4.04
CA ARG A 271 -22.44 -1.07 -2.96
C ARG A 271 -21.17 -1.68 -3.53
N ILE A 272 -20.04 -1.06 -3.25
CA ILE A 272 -18.73 -1.64 -3.50
C ILE A 272 -18.25 -2.29 -2.21
N LYS A 273 -17.89 -3.57 -2.27
CA LYS A 273 -17.29 -4.30 -1.14
C LYS A 273 -15.99 -4.95 -1.59
N TRP A 274 -15.02 -4.90 -0.71
CA TRP A 274 -13.81 -5.68 -0.83
C TRP A 274 -13.43 -6.25 0.54
N TYR A 275 -13.18 -7.55 0.55
CA TYR A 275 -12.69 -8.27 1.72
C TYR A 275 -11.18 -8.41 1.57
N CYS A 276 -10.42 -7.67 2.36
CA CYS A 276 -8.97 -7.62 2.26
C CYS A 276 -8.30 -7.77 3.62
N GLY A 277 -7.09 -8.32 3.61
CA GLY A 277 -6.21 -8.38 4.76
C GLY A 277 -4.76 -8.44 4.31
N LEU A 278 -3.83 -8.37 5.28
CA LEU A 278 -2.40 -8.48 5.04
C LEU A 278 -1.84 -9.57 5.94
N ALA A 279 -1.06 -10.49 5.36
CA ALA A 279 -0.37 -11.53 6.10
C ALA A 279 1.14 -11.39 5.92
N LEU A 280 1.86 -11.42 7.04
CA LEU A 280 3.31 -11.52 7.07
C LEU A 280 3.70 -12.91 7.58
N PHE A 281 3.96 -13.85 6.69
CA PHE A 281 4.33 -15.21 7.07
C PHE A 281 5.71 -15.26 7.73
N SER A 282 6.69 -14.56 7.14
CA SER A 282 8.06 -14.44 7.67
C SER A 282 8.31 -13.03 8.20
N THR A 283 8.69 -12.92 9.47
CA THR A 283 9.04 -11.63 10.09
C THR A 283 10.31 -11.03 9.50
N LEU A 284 11.17 -11.83 8.88
CA LEU A 284 12.42 -11.41 8.24
C LEU A 284 12.22 -10.84 6.82
N ALA A 285 11.00 -10.93 6.28
CA ALA A 285 10.65 -10.50 4.93
C ALA A 285 10.29 -9.00 4.82
N LEU A 286 10.19 -8.31 5.95
CA LEU A 286 9.83 -6.92 6.06
C LEU A 286 10.84 -6.20 6.94
N ALA A 287 11.46 -5.15 6.41
CA ALA A 287 12.37 -4.29 7.14
C ALA A 287 11.95 -2.82 7.04
N LYS A 288 12.23 -2.05 8.09
CA LYS A 288 11.93 -0.61 8.19
C LYS A 288 13.22 0.15 8.47
N LEU A 289 13.51 1.17 7.67
CA LEU A 289 14.46 2.22 8.02
C LEU A 289 13.68 3.39 8.62
N GLU A 290 13.95 3.72 9.88
CA GLU A 290 13.27 4.81 10.59
C GLU A 290 14.19 6.01 10.85
N GLY A 291 13.60 7.21 10.84
CA GLY A 291 14.32 8.44 11.20
C GLY A 291 15.08 9.08 10.05
N VAL A 292 14.64 8.90 8.81
CA VAL A 292 15.30 9.50 7.65
C VAL A 292 14.94 10.97 7.58
N LYS A 293 15.96 11.83 7.66
CA LYS A 293 15.87 13.27 7.41
C LYS A 293 16.44 13.60 6.03
N ASP A 294 16.01 14.73 5.48
CA ASP A 294 16.55 15.29 4.24
C ASP A 294 17.37 16.55 4.51
#